data_AF-A0A9E8NBE0-F1
#
_entry.id   AF-A0A9E8NBE0-F1
#
_cell.length_a   1.000
_cell.length_b   1.000
_cell.length_c   1.000
_cell.angle_alpha   90.00
_cell.angle_beta   90.00
_cell.angle_gamma   90.00
#
_symmetry.space_group_name_H-M   'P 1'
#
loop_
_entity.id
_entity.type
_entity.pdbx_description
1 polymer ?
#
loop_
_entity_poly.entity_id
_entity_poly.type
_entity_poly.pdbx_seq_one_letter_code
_entity_poly.pdbx_strand_id
1 'polypeptide(L)' 'MKNTLVPCDFSKASEQALRFAIEIAALNQGEVTVLHVINLTPNYIETLETNP' A
#
# COMPACT_ATOMS: atom_id res chain seq x y z
N MET A 1 -12.54 3.71 18.47
CA MET A 1 -12.01 2.57 17.70
C MET A 1 -10.65 2.97 17.14
N LYS A 2 -9.60 2.15 17.31
CA LYS A 2 -8.28 2.39 16.70
C LYS A 2 -8.26 1.65 15.36
N ASN A 3 -7.99 2.35 14.27
CA ASN A 3 -7.92 1.77 12.92
C ASN A 3 -6.53 2.02 12.32
N THR A 4 -5.88 0.94 11.88
CA THR A 4 -4.56 0.99 11.24
C THR A 4 -4.72 0.82 9.74
N LEU A 5 -4.22 1.79 8.95
CA LEU A 5 -4.15 1.68 7.50
C LEU A 5 -2.85 0.97 7.10
N VAL A 6 -2.96 -0.10 6.30
CA VAL A 6 -1.81 -0.87 5.79
C VAL A 6 -1.80 -0.82 4.26
N PRO A 7 -0.83 -0.13 3.65
CA PRO A 7 -0.59 -0.20 2.21
C PRO A 7 -0.03 -1.57 1.83
N CYS A 8 -0.57 -2.16 0.76
CA CYS A 8 -0.10 -3.42 0.19
C CYS A 8 0.16 -3.27 -1.32
N ASP A 9 1.39 -3.57 -1.73
CA ASP A 9 1.85 -3.66 -3.13
C ASP A 9 2.10 -5.12 -3.57
N PHE A 10 1.65 -6.09 -2.76
CA PHE A 10 1.87 -7.53 -2.92
C PHE A 10 3.34 -8.00 -2.86
N SER A 11 4.26 -7.13 -2.45
CA SER A 11 5.62 -7.56 -2.10
C SER A 11 5.62 -8.39 -0.81
N LYS A 12 6.68 -9.19 -0.61
CA LYS A 12 6.90 -9.90 0.66
C LYS A 12 6.95 -8.94 1.84
N ALA A 13 7.51 -7.74 1.64
CA ALA A 13 7.62 -6.74 2.70
C ALA A 13 6.23 -6.24 3.14
N SER A 14 5.33 -5.94 2.19
CA SER A 14 3.97 -5.51 2.53
C SER A 14 3.13 -6.64 3.13
N GLU A 15 3.37 -7.89 2.73
CA GLU A 15 2.77 -9.05 3.40
C GLU A 15 3.18 -9.15 4.87
N GLN A 16 4.47 -8.99 5.19
CA GLN A 16 4.94 -9.01 6.57
C GLN A 16 4.40 -7.83 7.39
N ALA A 17 4.30 -6.64 6.78
CA ALA A 17 3.69 -5.48 7.42
C ALA A 17 2.21 -5.72 7.76
N LEU A 18 1.45 -6.36 6.87
CA LEU A 18 0.06 -6.74 7.12
C LEU A 18 -0.06 -7.73 8.27
N ARG A 19 0.78 -8.77 8.30
CA ARG A 19 0.80 -9.76 9.40
C ARG A 19 1.04 -9.10 10.75
N PHE A 20 2.04 -8.22 10.83
CA PHE A 20 2.34 -7.48 12.04
C PHE A 20 1.18 -6.55 12.45
N ALA A 21 0.56 -5.83 11.51
CA ALA A 21 -0.57 -4.95 11.82
C ALA A 21 -1.78 -5.70 12.38
N ILE A 22 -2.05 -6.92 11.88
CA ILE A 22 -3.12 -7.79 12.38
C ILE A 22 -2.86 -8.16 13.85
N GLU A 23 -1.63 -8.53 14.20
CA GLU A 23 -1.24 -8.84 15.59
C GLU A 23 -1.46 -7.64 16.51
N ILE A 24 -1.05 -6.45 16.09
CA ILE A 24 -1.24 -5.20 16.85
C ILE A 24 -2.73 -4.84 17.02
N ALA A 25 -3.53 -5.00 15.96
CA ALA A 25 -4.96 -4.75 16.01
C ALA A 25 -5.68 -5.72 16.97
N ALA A 26 -5.33 -7.01 16.94
CA ALA A 26 -5.88 -8.02 17.84
C ALA A 26 -5.65 -7.67 19.32
N LEU A 27 -4.44 -7.18 19.67
CA LEU A 27 -4.11 -6.76 21.03
C LEU A 27 -4.89 -5.53 21.52
N ASN A 28 -5.36 -4.69 20.60
CA ASN A 28 -5.99 -3.41 20.90
C ASN A 28 -7.49 -3.37 20.62
N GLN A 29 -8.11 -4.50 20.24
CA GLN A 29 -9.48 -4.54 19.71
C GLN A 29 -9.66 -3.50 18.58
N GLY A 30 -8.63 -3.39 17.74
CA GLY A 30 -8.56 -2.47 16.62
C GLY A 30 -8.94 -3.13 15.31
N GLU A 31 -9.00 -2.32 14.27
CA GLU A 31 -9.26 -2.75 12.91
C GLU A 31 -8.05 -2.50 12.01
N VAL A 32 -7.95 -3.28 10.93
CA VAL A 32 -6.95 -3.08 9.88
C VAL A 32 -7.67 -2.80 8.57
N THR A 33 -7.39 -1.64 7.98
CA THR A 33 -7.83 -1.31 6.63
C THR A 33 -6.67 -1.58 5.67
N VAL A 34 -6.87 -2.47 4.69
CA VAL A 34 -5.86 -2.78 3.68
C VAL A 34 -6.09 -1.92 2.43
N LEU A 35 -5.03 -1.28 1.93
CA LEU A 35 -5.07 -0.41 0.75
C LEU A 35 -4.10 -0.89 -0.32
N HIS A 36 -4.61 -1.21 -1.50
CA HIS A 36 -3.78 -1.39 -2.70
C HIS A 36 -3.98 -0.19 -3.63
N VAL A 37 -2.89 0.40 -4.12
CA VAL A 37 -2.91 1.54 -5.05
C VAL A 37 -2.54 1.06 -6.44
N ILE A 38 -3.42 1.32 -7.41
CA ILE A 38 -3.12 1.16 -8.83
C ILE A 38 -2.62 2.51 -9.35
N ASN A 39 -1.35 2.56 -9.77
CA ASN A 39 -0.81 3.77 -10.38
C ASN A 39 -1.31 3.90 -11.82
N LEU A 40 -2.19 4.89 -12.05
CA LEU A 40 -2.75 5.20 -13.37
C LEU A 40 -2.01 6.36 -14.07
N THR A 41 -0.86 6.80 -13.53
CA THR A 41 -0.09 7.89 -14.14
C THR A 41 0.25 7.49 -15.58
N PRO A 42 -0.22 8.23 -16.60
CA PRO A 42 0.09 7.91 -17.98
C PRO A 42 1.60 8.03 -18.20
N ASN A 43 2.21 7.06 -18.88
CA ASN A 43 3.62 7.07 -19.31
C ASN A 43 3.93 8.20 -20.34
N TYR A 44 3.06 9.19 -20.50
CA TYR A 44 3.13 10.20 -21.56
C TYR A 44 4.30 11.19 -21.42
N ILE A 45 5.08 11.12 -20.33
CA ILE A 45 6.23 12.02 -20.12
C ILE A 45 7.51 11.50 -20.78
N GLU A 46 7.64 10.20 -21.10
CA GLU A 46 8.85 9.71 -21.79
C GLU A 46 8.96 10.15 -23.26
N THR A 47 7.87 10.56 -23.90
CA THR A 47 7.86 10.95 -25.32
C THR A 47 8.00 12.46 -25.55
N LEU A 48 8.12 13.28 -24.50
CA LEU A 48 8.30 14.73 -24.65
C LEU A 48 9.77 15.16 -24.72
N GLU A 49 10.73 14.25 -24.46
CA GLU A 49 12.18 14.53 -24.57
C GLU A 49 12.84 13.99 -25.85
N THR A 50 12.07 13.41 -26.77
CA THR A 50 12.59 12.96 -28.08
C THR A 50 11.92 13.67 -29.24
N ASN A 51 12.14 14.99 -29.32
CA ASN A 51 12.16 15.67 -30.61
C ASN A 51 13.46 16.51 -30.70
N PRO A 52 14.11 16.49 -31.87
CA PRO A 52 15.56 16.64 -32.07
C PRO A 52 16.14 18.02 -31.75
#